data_AF-A0A8J8PT40-F1
#
_entry.id   AF-A0A8J8PT40-F1
#
_cell.length_a   1.000
_cell.length_b   1.000
_cell.length_c   1.000
_cell.angle_alpha   90.00
_cell.angle_beta   90.00
_cell.angle_gamma   90.00
#
_symmetry.space_group_name_H-M   'P 1'
#
loop_
_entity.id
_entity.type
_entity.pdbx_description
1 polymer ?
#
loop_
_entity_poly.entity_id
_entity_poly.type
_entity_poly.pdbx_seq_one_letter_code
_entity_poly.pdbx_strand_id
1 'polypeptide(L)'
;MEPFYFKSYDKVVGIAHDVKELEAEMERIGKTDSACVEWHLKEGHIVSWLNYIGERGLAEMLKGVSNVKEALARIKEYETLKSKNVGQKGNKYYRKKVYKF
;
A
#
# COMPACT_ATOMS: atom_id res chain seq x y z
N MET A 1 -5.87 0.61 -14.31
CA MET A 1 -6.43 1.28 -13.11
C MET A 1 -5.96 2.72 -13.15
N GLU A 2 -6.79 3.66 -12.70
CA GLU A 2 -6.40 5.08 -12.63
C GLU A 2 -5.31 5.30 -11.57
N PRO A 3 -4.27 6.12 -11.85
CA PRO A 3 -3.23 6.41 -10.88
C PRO A 3 -3.74 7.35 -9.78
N PHE A 4 -3.06 7.32 -8.64
CA PHE A 4 -3.25 8.29 -7.56
C PHE A 4 -2.46 9.56 -7.86
N TYR A 5 -3.13 10.71 -7.81
CA TYR A 5 -2.49 12.01 -7.98
C TYR A 5 -2.35 12.71 -6.63
N PHE A 6 -1.12 12.94 -6.20
CA PHE A 6 -0.86 13.83 -5.09
C PHE A 6 -1.05 15.27 -5.57
N LYS A 7 -2.11 15.93 -5.07
CA LYS A 7 -2.37 17.34 -5.34
C LYS A 7 -2.09 18.21 -4.12
N SER A 8 -1.47 19.37 -4.35
CA SER A 8 -1.30 20.46 -3.39
C SER A 8 -1.75 21.76 -4.05
N TYR A 9 -2.80 22.38 -3.52
CA TYR A 9 -3.43 23.60 -4.08
C TYR A 9 -3.57 23.55 -5.62
N ASP A 10 -4.27 22.52 -6.11
CA ASP A 10 -4.55 22.21 -7.53
C ASP A 10 -3.36 21.83 -8.42
N LYS A 11 -2.13 21.82 -7.89
CA LYS A 11 -0.97 21.32 -8.62
C LYS A 11 -0.73 19.86 -8.32
N VAL A 12 -0.54 19.05 -9.36
CA VAL A 12 -0.05 17.67 -9.21
C VAL A 12 1.43 17.75 -8.82
N VAL A 13 1.75 17.24 -7.63
CA VAL A 13 3.10 17.21 -7.08
C VAL A 13 3.70 15.79 -7.07
N GLY A 14 2.89 14.77 -7.38
CA GLY A 14 3.31 13.37 -7.47
C GLY A 14 2.23 12.48 -8.07
N ILE A 15 2.64 11.31 -8.58
CA ILE A 15 1.76 10.33 -9.21
C ILE A 15 2.20 8.92 -8.80
N ALA A 16 1.26 8.07 -8.42
CA ALA A 16 1.51 6.66 -8.11
C ALA A 16 0.56 5.72 -8.85
N HIS A 17 1.09 4.68 -9.49
CA HIS A 17 0.31 3.67 -10.21
C HIS A 17 0.10 2.39 -9.40
N ASP A 18 0.93 2.17 -8.39
CA ASP A 18 0.87 1.01 -7.50
C ASP A 18 1.32 1.38 -6.06
N VAL A 19 1.32 0.38 -5.16
CA VAL A 19 1.68 0.58 -3.74
C VAL A 19 3.14 1.00 -3.58
N LYS A 20 4.04 0.53 -4.44
CA LYS A 20 5.47 0.82 -4.35
C LYS A 20 5.75 2.26 -4.77
N GLU A 21 5.13 2.72 -5.85
CA GLU A 21 5.18 4.13 -6.25
C GLU A 21 4.49 5.03 -5.23
N LEU A 22 3.39 4.58 -4.61
CA LEU A 22 2.73 5.29 -3.52
C LEU A 22 3.70 5.52 -2.35
N GLU A 23 4.41 4.48 -1.91
CA GLU A 23 5.42 4.60 -0.85
C GLU A 23 6.52 5.60 -1.23
N ALA A 24 7.09 5.47 -2.42
CA ALA A 24 8.18 6.31 -2.89
C ALA A 24 7.77 7.79 -2.96
N GLU A 25 6.58 8.08 -3.48
CA GLU A 25 6.06 9.44 -3.58
C GLU A 25 5.69 10.01 -2.21
N MET A 26 5.10 9.21 -1.31
CA MET A 26 4.85 9.62 0.07
C MET A 26 6.14 9.96 0.81
N GLU A 27 7.21 9.18 0.60
CA GLU A 27 8.51 9.47 1.19
C GLU A 27 9.15 10.73 0.59
N ARG A 28 9.11 10.89 -0.74
CA ARG A 28 9.68 12.05 -1.44
C ARG A 28 8.97 13.33 -1.06
N ILE A 29 7.64 13.36 -1.16
CA ILE A 29 6.81 14.52 -0.83
C ILE A 29 6.86 14.77 0.68
N GLY A 30 6.78 13.72 1.51
CA GLY A 30 6.78 13.85 2.96
C GLY A 30 8.05 14.48 3.55
N LYS A 31 9.20 14.42 2.84
CA LYS A 31 10.44 15.11 3.23
C LYS A 31 10.39 16.62 3.03
N THR A 32 9.61 17.10 2.06
CA THR A 32 9.55 18.52 1.68
C THR A 32 8.25 19.21 2.06
N ASP A 33 7.13 18.48 2.02
CA ASP A 33 5.77 18.93 2.28
C ASP A 33 4.94 17.78 2.88
N SER A 34 5.16 17.50 4.17
CA SER A 34 4.41 16.48 4.89
C SER A 34 2.91 16.79 4.95
N ALA A 35 2.53 18.07 4.95
CA ALA A 35 1.13 18.49 5.05
C ALA A 35 0.30 18.03 3.85
N CYS A 36 0.87 18.04 2.64
CA CYS A 36 0.20 17.48 1.46
C CYS A 36 -0.17 16.01 1.63
N VAL A 37 0.78 15.18 2.09
CA VAL A 37 0.54 13.74 2.30
C VAL A 37 -0.44 13.51 3.44
N GLU A 38 -0.28 14.22 4.56
CA GLU A 38 -1.17 14.11 5.72
C GLU A 38 -2.60 14.53 5.40
N TRP A 39 -2.79 15.52 4.54
CA TRP A 39 -4.11 15.90 4.07
C TRP A 39 -4.78 14.76 3.31
N HIS A 40 -4.10 14.16 2.33
CA HIS A 40 -4.63 13.00 1.59
C HIS A 40 -4.92 11.78 2.47
N LEU A 41 -4.14 11.60 3.54
CA LEU A 41 -4.37 10.57 4.55
C LEU A 41 -5.62 10.87 5.38
N LYS A 42 -5.75 12.10 5.92
CA LYS A 42 -6.88 12.53 6.75
C LYS A 42 -8.22 12.49 6.00
N GLU A 43 -8.23 12.94 4.74
CA GLU A 43 -9.42 12.89 3.90
C GLU A 43 -9.75 11.48 3.40
N GLY A 44 -8.87 10.50 3.64
CA GLY A 44 -9.08 9.11 3.22
C GLY A 44 -8.93 8.88 1.71
N HIS A 45 -8.33 9.82 0.97
CA HIS A 45 -8.11 9.69 -0.47
C HIS A 45 -7.25 8.47 -0.81
N ILE A 46 -6.16 8.27 -0.07
CA ILE A 46 -5.25 7.13 -0.25
C ILE A 46 -5.98 5.82 0.07
N VAL A 47 -6.77 5.78 1.15
CA VAL A 47 -7.56 4.60 1.54
C VAL A 47 -8.60 4.24 0.46
N SER A 48 -9.28 5.24 -0.10
CA SER A 48 -10.24 5.05 -1.20
C SER A 48 -9.56 4.46 -2.43
N TRP A 49 -8.42 5.04 -2.84
CA TRP A 49 -7.67 4.57 -4.00
C TRP A 49 -7.14 3.14 -3.82
N LEU A 50 -6.60 2.80 -2.64
CA LEU A 50 -6.15 1.44 -2.33
C LEU A 50 -7.29 0.42 -2.41
N ASN A 51 -8.48 0.78 -1.94
CA ASN A 51 -9.67 -0.07 -2.09
C ASN A 51 -10.03 -0.27 -3.57
N TYR A 52 -9.96 0.80 -4.37
CA TYR A 52 -10.25 0.77 -5.80
C TYR A 52 -9.30 -0.16 -6.58
N ILE A 53 -8.00 -0.14 -6.27
CA ILE A 53 -7.02 -1.02 -6.93
C ILE A 53 -6.97 -2.44 -6.34
N GLY A 54 -7.78 -2.74 -5.32
CA GLY A 54 -7.90 -4.06 -4.72
C GLY A 54 -6.96 -4.35 -3.55
N GLU A 55 -6.18 -3.37 -3.10
CA GLU A 55 -5.24 -3.46 -1.96
C GLU A 55 -5.94 -3.26 -0.61
N ARG A 56 -7.04 -4.01 -0.40
CA ARG A 56 -7.98 -3.83 0.73
C ARG A 56 -7.33 -4.03 2.10
N GLY A 57 -6.34 -4.91 2.19
CA GLY A 57 -5.60 -5.14 3.44
C GLY A 57 -4.80 -3.90 3.86
N LEU A 58 -4.12 -3.26 2.90
CA LEU A 58 -3.39 -2.02 3.15
C LEU A 58 -4.35 -0.85 3.41
N ALA A 59 -5.48 -0.79 2.69
CA ALA A 59 -6.50 0.22 2.91
C ALA A 59 -7.03 0.21 4.35
N GLU A 60 -7.29 -0.98 4.91
CA GLU A 60 -7.72 -1.11 6.31
C GLU A 60 -6.60 -0.71 7.29
N MET A 61 -5.35 -1.10 7.01
CA MET A 61 -4.20 -0.70 7.82
C MET A 61 -4.02 0.82 7.87
N LEU A 62 -4.31 1.54 6.77
CA LEU A 62 -4.17 3.00 6.70
C LEU A 62 -5.41 3.77 7.16
N LYS A 63 -6.49 3.08 7.55
CA LYS A 63 -7.72 3.74 7.99
C LYS A 63 -7.50 4.54 9.28
N GLY A 64 -7.84 5.82 9.25
CA GLY A 64 -7.68 6.74 10.38
C GLY A 64 -6.24 7.20 10.64
N VAL A 65 -5.29 6.78 9.80
CA VAL A 65 -3.91 7.26 9.88
C VAL A 65 -3.83 8.67 9.35
N SER A 66 -3.16 9.55 10.08
CA SER A 66 -3.05 10.97 9.72
C SER A 66 -1.62 11.50 9.72
N ASN A 67 -0.62 10.63 9.91
CA ASN A 67 0.79 10.97 9.98
C ASN A 67 1.59 10.22 8.91
N VAL A 68 2.49 10.93 8.21
CA VAL A 68 3.28 10.34 7.11
C VAL A 68 4.17 9.19 7.58
N LYS A 69 4.85 9.34 8.72
CA LYS A 69 5.80 8.31 9.21
C LYS A 69 5.07 7.03 9.58
N GLU A 70 3.92 7.18 10.23
CA GLU A 70 3.07 6.05 10.59
C GLU A 70 2.52 5.33 9.35
N ALA A 71 2.07 6.09 8.34
CA ALA A 71 1.59 5.52 7.10
C ALA A 71 2.68 4.74 6.35
N LEU A 72 3.88 5.32 6.22
CA LEU A 72 5.04 4.65 5.61
C LEU A 72 5.43 3.37 6.37
N ALA A 73 5.37 3.38 7.70
CA ALA A 73 5.65 2.19 8.51
C ALA A 73 4.65 1.06 8.21
N ARG A 74 3.35 1.38 8.10
CA ARG A 74 2.31 0.39 7.76
C ARG A 74 2.41 -0.14 6.34
N ILE A 75 2.80 0.70 5.37
CA ILE A 75 3.04 0.25 3.99
C ILE A 75 4.19 -0.78 3.97
N LYS A 76 5.31 -0.48 4.64
CA LYS A 76 6.46 -1.40 4.73
C LYS A 76 6.12 -2.71 5.45
N GLU A 77 5.33 -2.63 6.53
CA GLU A 77 4.81 -3.81 7.22
C GLU A 77 3.94 -4.66 6.29
N TYR A 78 3.03 -4.03 5.56
CA TYR A 78 2.15 -4.70 4.61
C TYR A 78 2.94 -5.43 3.52
N GLU A 79 3.95 -4.81 2.91
CA GLU A 79 4.80 -5.47 1.92
C GLU A 79 5.56 -6.67 2.49
N THR A 80 6.05 -6.55 3.73
CA THR A 80 6.71 -7.63 4.45
C THR A 80 5.75 -8.80 4.74
N LEU A 81 4.48 -8.53 5.03
CA LEU A 81 3.46 -9.56 5.21
C LEU A 81 3.03 -10.19 3.86
N LYS A 82 2.89 -9.39 2.81
CA LYS A 82 2.49 -9.84 1.47
C LYS A 82 3.53 -10.80 0.88
N SER A 83 4.81 -10.45 0.98
CA SER A 83 5.92 -11.31 0.53
C SER A 83 5.96 -12.67 1.23
N LYS A 84 5.71 -12.73 2.55
CA LYS A 84 5.63 -13.99 3.31
C LYS A 84 4.46 -14.90 2.87
N ASN A 85 3.33 -14.30 2.50
CA ASN A 85 2.13 -15.06 2.09
C ASN A 85 2.25 -15.68 0.68
N VAL A 86 3.05 -15.08 -0.22
CA VAL A 86 3.33 -15.66 -1.54
C VAL A 86 4.12 -16.97 -1.42
N GLY A 87 4.97 -17.12 -0.40
CA GLY A 87 5.75 -18.34 -0.15
C GLY A 87 4.97 -19.56 0.36
N GLN A 88 3.74 -19.38 0.88
CA GLN A 88 2.98 -20.48 1.49
C GLN A 88 1.95 -21.16 0.57
N LYS A 89 1.63 -20.59 -0.59
CA LYS A 89 0.61 -21.15 -1.51
C LYS A 89 1.10 -22.29 -2.41
N GLY A 90 2.39 -22.65 -2.35
CA GLY A 90 3.03 -23.57 -3.30
C GLY A 90 3.38 -24.97 -2.79
N ASN A 91 2.61 -25.61 -1.89
CA ASN A 91 2.94 -27.01 -1.52
C ASN A 91 1.82 -27.88 -0.88
N LYS A 92 0.61 -27.94 -1.45
CA LYS A 92 -0.45 -28.86 -0.96
C LYS A 92 -0.85 -30.00 -1.92
N TYR A 93 -0.26 -30.11 -3.11
CA TYR A 93 -0.71 -31.07 -4.14
C TYR A 93 0.23 -32.24 -4.48
N TYR A 94 1.31 -32.49 -3.71
CA TYR A 94 2.28 -33.59 -4.00
C TYR A 94 2.51 -34.59 -2.85
N ARG A 95 1.53 -34.81 -1.95
CA ARG A 95 1.67 -35.79 -0.85
C ARG A 95 0.58 -36.87 -0.75
N LYS A 96 -0.01 -37.26 -1.88
CA LYS A 96 -0.82 -38.50 -1.96
C LYS A 96 -0.43 -39.31 -3.20
N LYS A 97 0.62 -40.11 -3.08
CA LYS A 97 0.82 -41.42 -3.75
C LYS A 97 2.21 -41.93 -3.41
N VAL A 98 2.31 -42.67 -2.30
CA VAL A 98 3.34 -43.70 -2.19
C VAL A 98 2.57 -44.98 -1.87
N TYR A 99 2.63 -45.89 -2.83
CA TYR A 99 1.97 -47.19 -2.81
C TYR A 99 2.53 -48.02 -1.64
N LYS A 100 1.64 -48.67 -0.88
CA LYS A 100 2.01 -49.80 -0.04
C LYS A 100 2.25 -50.98 -0.98
N PHE A 101 3.48 -51.47 -1.01
CA PHE A 101 3.81 -52.83 -1.45
C PHE A 101 3.87 -53.72 -0.20
#